data_AF-A0A538GHN3-F1
#
_entry.id   AF-A0A538GHN3-F1
#
_cell.length_a   1.000
_cell.length_b   1.000
_cell.length_c   1.000
_cell.angle_alpha   90.00
_cell.angle_beta   90.00
_cell.angle_gamma   90.00
#
_symmetry.space_group_name_H-M   'P 1'
#
loop_
_entity.id
_entity.type
_entity.pdbx_description
1 polymer ?
#
loop_
_entity_poly.entity_id
_entity_poly.type
_entity_poly.pdbx_seq_one_letter_code
_entity_poly.pdbx_strand_id
1 'polypeptide(L)' 'MVTCAICEKPFDERAYQVVVVGLGSFDSIACAEAALRAKARERRKLARDPARVSSGTPDGEPSRMDRLN' A
#
# COMPACT_ATOMS: atom_id res chain seq x y z
N MET A 1 -15.92 20.01 -3.66
CA MET A 1 -14.66 20.53 -3.05
C MET A 1 -14.01 19.40 -2.28
N VAL A 2 -12.73 19.15 -2.56
CA VAL A 2 -11.95 18.07 -1.94
C VAL A 2 -10.84 18.69 -1.10
N THR A 3 -10.43 18.02 -0.03
CA THR A 3 -9.37 18.49 0.84
C THR A 3 -8.08 17.74 0.55
N CYS A 4 -6.97 18.47 0.35
CA CYS A 4 -5.68 17.82 0.11
C CYS A 4 -5.20 17.13 1.39
N ALA A 5 -4.93 15.83 1.34
CA ALA A 5 -4.48 15.05 2.51
C ALA A 5 -3.09 15.46 3.05
N ILE A 6 -2.39 16.38 2.39
CA ILE A 6 -1.04 16.81 2.74
C ILE A 6 -1.00 18.22 3.31
N CYS A 7 -1.65 19.18 2.64
CA CYS A 7 -1.66 20.57 3.07
C CYS A 7 -2.98 20.99 3.73
N GLU A 8 -3.97 20.10 3.75
CA GLU A 8 -5.31 20.28 4.34
C GLU A 8 -6.11 21.45 3.74
N LYS A 9 -5.61 22.02 2.64
CA LYS A 9 -6.31 23.09 1.93
C LYS A 9 -7.42 22.51 1.05
N PRO A 10 -8.58 23.17 0.98
CA PRO A 10 -9.61 22.82 0.02
C PRO A 10 -9.15 23.16 -1.39
N PHE A 11 -9.42 22.26 -2.33
CA PHE A 11 -9.19 22.47 -3.75
C PHE A 11 -10.41 22.05 -4.57
N ASP A 12 -10.52 22.63 -5.76
CA ASP A 12 -11.60 22.32 -6.68
C ASP A 12 -11.30 21.01 -7.41
N GLU A 13 -12.20 20.05 -7.27
CA GLU A 13 -12.13 18.75 -7.96
C GLU A 13 -12.29 18.86 -9.47
N ARG A 14 -12.84 19.99 -9.96
CA ARG A 14 -13.02 20.31 -11.37
C ARG A 14 -11.84 21.10 -11.96
N ALA A 15 -10.89 21.53 -11.12
CA ALA A 15 -9.65 22.17 -11.57
C ALA A 15 -8.56 21.13 -11.90
N TYR A 16 -7.42 21.59 -12.42
CA TYR A 16 -6.26 20.72 -12.66
C TYR A 16 -5.77 20.13 -11.33
N GLN A 17 -6.00 18.83 -11.14
CA GLN A 17 -5.58 18.07 -9.97
C GLN A 17 -4.53 17.02 -10.34
N VAL A 18 -3.67 16.69 -9.38
CA VAL A 18 -2.72 15.57 -9.52
C VAL A 18 -3.32 14.34 -8.86
N VAL A 19 -3.58 13.29 -9.63
CA VAL A 19 -4.11 12.02 -9.12
C VAL A 19 -2.99 10.99 -9.10
N VAL A 20 -2.75 10.41 -7.93
CA VAL A 20 -1.81 9.31 -7.76
C VAL A 20 -2.58 8.05 -7.40
N VAL A 21 -2.48 7.02 -8.24
CA VAL A 21 -3.18 5.75 -8.05
C VAL A 21 -2.80 5.16 -6.69
N GLY A 22 -3.81 4.85 -5.88
CA GLY A 22 -3.65 4.29 -4.53
C GLY A 22 -3.28 5.28 -3.43
N LEU A 23 -3.10 6.58 -3.74
CA LEU A 23 -2.85 7.63 -2.75
C LEU A 23 -3.88 8.77 -2.76
N GLY A 24 -4.62 8.93 -3.87
CA GLY A 24 -5.71 9.90 -3.98
C GLY A 24 -5.36 11.11 -4.85
N SER A 25 -6.09 12.19 -4.64
CA SER A 25 -6.02 13.45 -5.40
C SER A 25 -5.39 14.58 -4.58
N PHE A 26 -4.57 15.40 -5.25
CA PHE A 26 -3.77 16.45 -4.62
C PHE A 26 -3.87 17.76 -5.38
N ASP A 27 -3.84 18.86 -4.62
CA ASP A 27 -3.90 20.25 -5.10
C ASP A 27 -2.62 20.69 -5.86
N SER A 28 -1.48 20.05 -5.59
CA SER A 28 -0.20 20.40 -6.23
C SER A 28 0.74 19.21 -6.36
N ILE A 29 1.69 19.31 -7.29
CA ILE A 29 2.77 18.32 -7.49
C ILE A 29 3.58 18.15 -6.19
N ALA A 30 3.87 19.24 -5.48
CA ALA A 30 4.58 19.19 -4.21
C ALA A 30 3.84 18.35 -3.15
N CYS A 31 2.51 18.44 -3.09
CA CYS A 31 1.71 17.59 -2.20
C CYS A 31 1.75 16.13 -2.64
N ALA A 32 1.59 15.85 -3.93
CA ALA A 32 1.70 14.49 -4.46
C ALA A 32 3.07 13.84 -4.17
N GLU A 33 4.17 14.58 -4.33
CA GLU A 33 5.51 14.11 -4.00
C GLU A 33 5.68 13.82 -2.49
N ALA A 34 5.14 14.69 -1.64
CA ALA A 34 5.17 14.47 -0.19
C ALA A 34 4.43 13.19 0.19
N ALA A 35 3.27 12.94 -0.41
CA ALA A 35 2.50 11.71 -0.22
C ALA A 35 3.29 10.47 -0.66
N LEU A 36 3.95 10.53 -1.83
CA LEU A 36 4.81 9.44 -2.31
C LEU A 36 5.98 9.17 -1.37
N ARG A 37 6.64 10.22 -0.86
CA ARG A 37 7.73 10.08 0.12
C ARG A 37 7.24 9.48 1.43
N ALA A 38 6.07 9.88 1.92
CA ALA A 38 5.47 9.31 3.11
C ALA A 38 5.22 7.81 2.92
N LYS A 39 4.64 7.41 1.78
CA LYS A 39 4.39 5.99 1.47
C LYS A 39 5.67 5.18 1.35
N ALA A 40 6.71 5.74 0.74
CA ALA A 40 8.01 5.10 0.65
C ALA A 40 8.64 4.86 2.05
N ARG A 41 8.47 5.82 2.98
CA ARG A 41 8.95 5.67 4.37
C ARG A 41 8.17 4.58 5.11
N GLU A 42 6.85 4.52 4.97
CA GLU A 42 6.05 3.42 5.53
C GLU A 42 6.54 2.07 5.05
N ARG A 43 6.69 1.90 3.73
CA ARG A 43 7.18 0.64 3.14
C ARG A 43 8.55 0.23 3.70
N ARG A 44 9.45 1.18 3.92
CA ARG A 44 10.76 0.92 4.54
C ARG A 44 10.65 0.53 6.01
N LYS A 45 9.72 1.12 6.77
CA LYS A 45 9.47 0.72 8.17
C LYS A 45 8.92 -0.71 8.23
N LEU A 46 7.92 -1.03 7.40
CA LEU A 46 7.38 -2.39 7.28
C LEU A 46 8.45 -3.40 6.85
N ALA A 47 9.33 -3.05 5.90
CA ALA A 47 10.42 -3.92 5.48
C ALA A 47 11.49 -4.13 6.57
N ARG A 48 11.62 -3.20 7.52
CA ARG A 48 12.57 -3.29 8.63
C ARG A 48 12.05 -4.14 9.80
N ASP A 49 10.75 -4.42 9.86
CA ASP A 49 10.09 -5.29 10.85
C ASP A 49 9.60 -6.61 10.20
N PRO A 50 10.49 -7.56 9.86
CA PRO A 50 10.08 -8.88 9.35
C PRO A 50 9.53 -9.83 10.42
N ALA A 51 9.43 -9.41 11.70
CA ALA A 51 9.20 -10.29 12.85
C ALA A 51 7.79 -10.89 12.98
N ARG A 52 6.90 -10.73 11.98
CA ARG A 52 5.55 -11.35 12.01
C ARG A 52 5.13 -11.97 10.68
N VAL A 53 6.08 -12.49 9.90
CA VAL A 53 5.77 -13.63 9.03
C VAL A 53 5.72 -14.86 9.93
N SER A 54 4.54 -15.12 10.47
CA SER A 54 4.25 -16.41 11.08
C SER A 54 4.38 -17.46 9.99
N SER A 55 5.37 -18.32 10.18
CA SER A 55 5.48 -19.67 9.66
C SER A 55 4.13 -20.39 9.76
N GLY A 56 3.33 -20.32 8.70
CA GLY A 56 2.34 -21.34 8.41
C GLY A 56 3.04 -22.43 7.62
N THR A 57 3.50 -23.47 8.30
CA THR A 57 3.80 -24.73 7.64
C THR A 57 2.53 -25.24 6.95
N PRO A 58 2.56 -25.70 5.70
CA PRO A 58 1.55 -26.62 5.23
C PRO A 58 1.88 -28.00 5.83
N ASP A 59 1.57 -28.17 7.11
CA ASP A 59 1.52 -29.50 7.72
C ASP A 59 0.18 -30.14 7.33
N GLY A 60 0.26 -31.13 6.47
CA GLY A 60 -0.75 -32.18 6.36
C GLY A 60 -1.49 -32.24 5.03
N GLU A 61 -1.02 -33.11 4.13
CA GLU A 61 -1.96 -34.04 3.49
C GLU A 61 -1.29 -35.43 3.36
N PRO A 62 -2.01 -36.52 3.65
CA PRO A 62 -1.43 -37.76 4.17
C PRO A 62 -1.07 -38.78 3.09
N SER A 63 -0.23 -39.73 3.50
CA SER A 63 0.11 -40.99 2.83
C SER A 63 -0.99 -41.53 1.89
N ARG A 64 -0.67 -41.60 0.59
CA ARG A 64 -1.23 -42.62 -0.31
C ARG A 64 -0.14 -43.64 -0.60
N MET A 65 -0.05 -44.66 0.26
CA MET A 65 0.53 -45.93 -0.12
C MET A 65 -0.46 -46.68 -1.02
N ASP A 66 0.09 -47.16 -2.13
CA ASP A 66 -0.21 -48.36 -2.92
C ASP A 66 -1.67 -48.83 -3.07
N ARG A 67 -2.10 -49.02 -4.34
CA ARG A 67 -2.69 -50.29 -4.81
C ARG A 67 -2.90 -50.35 -6.35
N LEU A 68 -2.33 -51.43 -6.90
CA LEU A 68 -2.63 -52.18 -8.14
C LEU A 68 -2.19 -51.61 -9.50
N ASN A 69 -1.09 -52.19 -10.02
CA ASN A 69 -1.11 -52.89 -11.31
C ASN A 69 -0.34 -54.21 -11.17
#